data_AF-A0AAU6GUE2-F1
#
_entry.id   AF-A0AAU6GUE2-F1
#
_cell.length_a   1.000
_cell.length_b   1.000
_cell.length_c   1.000
_cell.angle_alpha   90.00
_cell.angle_beta   90.00
_cell.angle_gamma   90.00
#
_symmetry.space_group_name_H-M   'P 1'
#
loop_
_entity.id
_entity.type
_entity.pdbx_description
1 polymer ?
#
loop_
_entity_poly.entity_id
_entity_poly.type
_entity_poly.pdbx_seq_one_letter_code
_entity_poly.pdbx_strand_id
1 'polypeptide(L)'
;MTTIDWDAAADSFDEEPDHGLLDPVVRSAWARRMEAWLPAARSAVLDLGCGTGSLSLLVAGQGHRVTAVDRSPRMVEQARAKLAGTGTEVLVGDAGHPPVGRQRFDVILARHMVWLLPDPEAALRHWFSLLRPGGRLILIEGVWNGTGLSAARLTALLAEHTERVHHEPLSGDPLLWGKEVDDERYALVARAEPPLRHREVVDVHLILRRGPDVLLARRSGTGYADGLLHAPSGHTEDGEDVRAAMIREAAEEIGVELDPDELRVALVMQHRGPGGNPRIGWFFEASYDPARPPRNAEPDKCSELDWFPLDALPDDMVAYCRAGLDGYRAEQRFLIHWHEDADSVAYAPREVRRAVPLPVAAAPTGRLHHVELRVPDLVEAEAEWGWLLGRLGHVPYQRWAQGRSWRRGDGYVVVEESPGPTTGPHDGPPPGAGRLAFHVGDRAQLDALVVQAPDHGWRLRAPDCHVYAENAGPRVVRLANTAGHEVELVAP
;
A
#
# COMPACT_ATOMS: atom_id res chain seq x y z
N MET A 1 9.60 39.51 -23.03
CA MET A 1 10.31 38.43 -23.75
C MET A 1 11.64 38.98 -24.20
N THR A 2 12.73 38.45 -23.69
CA THR A 2 14.07 38.64 -24.25
C THR A 2 14.07 38.04 -25.65
N THR A 3 14.04 38.87 -26.69
CA THR A 3 14.18 38.43 -28.08
C THR A 3 15.65 38.15 -28.35
N ILE A 4 16.09 36.95 -27.99
CA ILE A 4 17.41 36.45 -28.38
C ILE A 4 17.35 36.14 -29.88
N ASP A 5 18.27 36.74 -30.64
CA ASP A 5 18.41 36.46 -32.07
C ASP A 5 19.26 35.21 -32.27
N TRP A 6 18.59 34.06 -32.37
CA TRP A 6 19.25 32.78 -32.58
C TRP A 6 19.87 32.63 -33.97
N ASP A 7 19.41 33.39 -34.98
CA ASP A 7 20.03 33.36 -36.30
C ASP A 7 21.43 34.00 -36.25
N ALA A 8 21.57 35.12 -35.51
CA ALA A 8 22.86 35.77 -35.30
C ALA A 8 23.82 34.95 -34.43
N ALA A 9 23.30 34.14 -33.50
CA ALA A 9 24.10 33.31 -32.61
C ALA A 9 24.61 32.00 -33.25
N ALA A 10 24.04 31.58 -34.38
CA ALA A 10 24.29 30.25 -34.94
C ALA A 10 25.78 29.96 -35.18
N ASP A 11 26.53 30.91 -35.75
CA ASP A 11 27.92 30.66 -36.18
C ASP A 11 28.89 30.41 -35.02
N SER A 12 28.61 30.94 -33.83
CA SER A 12 29.41 30.71 -32.61
C SER A 12 28.74 29.77 -31.61
N PHE A 13 27.53 29.27 -31.88
CA PHE A 13 26.75 28.49 -30.91
C PHE A 13 27.48 27.24 -30.44
N ASP A 14 28.18 26.56 -31.35
CA ASP A 14 28.95 25.34 -31.08
C ASP A 14 30.27 25.57 -30.34
N GLU A 15 30.71 26.82 -30.18
CA GLU A 15 31.94 27.15 -29.45
C GLU A 15 31.79 26.91 -27.94
N GLU A 16 30.57 27.01 -27.41
CA GLU A 16 30.30 26.67 -26.02
C GLU A 16 30.42 25.14 -25.83
N PRO A 17 31.21 24.65 -24.86
CA PRO A 17 31.57 23.24 -24.76
C PRO A 17 30.39 22.27 -24.72
N ASP A 18 29.33 22.64 -23.99
CA ASP A 18 28.15 21.81 -23.83
C ASP A 18 27.13 21.98 -24.96
N HIS A 19 27.28 22.95 -25.86
CA HIS A 19 26.43 23.11 -27.03
C HIS A 19 26.94 22.26 -28.21
N GLY A 20 28.18 22.51 -28.65
CA GLY A 20 28.74 21.86 -29.85
C GLY A 20 29.17 20.42 -29.62
N LEU A 21 29.47 20.05 -28.37
CA LEU A 21 30.01 18.73 -28.00
C LEU A 21 31.24 18.34 -28.84
N LEU A 22 32.09 19.33 -29.13
CA LEU A 22 33.30 19.15 -29.93
C LEU A 22 34.39 18.40 -29.14
N ASP A 23 34.48 18.66 -27.83
CA ASP A 23 35.36 17.92 -26.92
C ASP A 23 34.89 16.45 -26.78
N PRO A 24 35.74 15.45 -27.08
CA PRO A 24 35.38 14.04 -26.99
C PRO A 24 34.95 13.58 -25.60
N VAL A 25 35.50 14.17 -24.53
CA VAL A 25 35.16 13.86 -23.15
C VAL A 25 33.75 14.33 -22.83
N VAL A 26 33.46 15.59 -23.15
CA VAL A 26 32.12 16.19 -22.93
C VAL A 26 31.07 15.46 -23.75
N ARG A 27 31.37 15.19 -25.04
CA ARG A 27 30.50 14.41 -25.92
C ARG A 27 30.22 13.01 -25.37
N SER A 28 31.23 12.33 -24.84
CA SER A 28 31.08 10.98 -24.26
C SER A 28 30.26 11.01 -22.96
N ALA A 29 30.39 12.06 -22.15
CA ALA A 29 29.58 12.23 -20.95
C ALA A 29 28.10 12.39 -21.30
N TRP A 30 27.78 13.26 -22.26
CA TRP A 30 26.41 13.42 -22.77
C TRP A 30 25.86 12.15 -23.43
N ALA A 31 26.68 11.44 -24.21
CA ALA A 31 26.26 10.19 -24.84
C ALA A 31 25.82 9.14 -23.79
N ARG A 32 26.59 9.00 -22.70
CA ARG A 32 26.23 8.10 -21.58
C ARG A 32 24.95 8.52 -20.86
N ARG A 33 24.73 9.83 -20.67
CA ARG A 33 23.47 10.32 -20.06
C ARG A 33 22.26 10.08 -20.96
N MET A 34 22.40 10.34 -22.26
CA MET A 34 21.37 10.01 -23.25
C MET A 34 21.02 8.51 -23.21
N GLU A 35 22.03 7.64 -23.18
CA GLU A 35 21.82 6.18 -23.10
C GLU A 35 21.06 5.77 -21.84
N ALA A 36 21.32 6.43 -20.71
CA ALA A 36 20.60 6.17 -19.46
C ALA A 36 19.13 6.64 -19.48
N TRP A 37 18.84 7.76 -20.15
CA TRP A 37 17.48 8.34 -20.17
C TRP A 37 16.62 7.81 -21.33
N LEU A 38 17.23 7.38 -22.43
CA LEU A 38 16.53 6.83 -23.59
C LEU A 38 16.07 5.38 -23.37
N PRO A 39 15.06 4.89 -24.10
CA PRO A 39 14.72 3.47 -24.14
C PRO A 39 15.83 2.66 -24.81
N ALA A 40 16.13 1.46 -24.30
CA ALA A 40 17.10 0.55 -24.92
C ALA A 40 16.69 0.08 -26.33
N ALA A 41 15.38 0.05 -26.60
CA ALA A 41 14.86 -0.28 -27.92
C ALA A 41 14.91 0.94 -28.85
N ARG A 42 15.20 0.68 -30.13
CA ARG A 42 15.14 1.70 -31.18
C ARG A 42 13.78 2.40 -31.17
N SER A 43 13.82 3.71 -30.96
CA SER A 43 12.64 4.55 -30.70
C SER A 43 12.56 5.73 -31.66
N ALA A 44 11.36 6.25 -31.90
CA ALA A 44 11.14 7.53 -32.59
C ALA A 44 11.25 8.69 -31.59
N VAL A 45 12.18 9.61 -31.85
CA VAL A 45 12.53 10.73 -30.96
C VAL A 45 12.25 12.04 -31.66
N LEU A 46 11.53 12.94 -31.00
CA LEU A 46 11.35 14.32 -31.41
C LEU A 46 12.24 15.22 -30.55
N ASP A 47 13.22 15.87 -31.16
CA ASP A 47 14.11 16.84 -30.52
C ASP A 47 13.61 18.26 -30.81
N LEU A 48 13.02 18.91 -29.80
CA LEU A 48 12.40 20.22 -29.91
C LEU A 48 13.38 21.30 -29.48
N GLY A 49 13.59 22.30 -30.34
CA GLY A 49 14.65 23.32 -30.23
C GLY A 49 16.05 22.69 -30.28
N CYS A 50 16.30 21.91 -31.35
CA CYS A 50 17.52 21.11 -31.49
C CYS A 50 18.81 21.93 -31.66
N GLY A 51 18.69 23.25 -31.88
CA GLY A 51 19.82 24.12 -32.21
C GLY A 51 20.58 23.60 -33.43
N THR A 52 21.90 23.52 -33.31
CA THR A 52 22.81 22.97 -34.33
C THR A 52 22.84 21.43 -34.37
N GLY A 53 21.99 20.74 -33.61
CA GLY A 53 21.75 19.30 -33.71
C GLY A 53 22.70 18.39 -32.92
N SER A 54 23.43 18.88 -31.91
CA SER A 54 24.42 18.09 -31.18
C SER A 54 23.83 16.90 -30.41
N LEU A 55 22.72 17.09 -29.67
CA LEU A 55 22.04 15.97 -29.00
C LEU A 55 21.35 15.05 -30.00
N SER A 56 20.69 15.60 -31.02
CA SER A 56 20.15 14.84 -32.15
C SER A 56 21.18 13.90 -32.77
N LEU A 57 22.44 14.32 -32.91
CA LEU A 57 23.52 13.49 -33.46
C LEU A 57 23.86 12.31 -32.55
N LEU A 58 23.95 12.55 -31.23
CA LEU A 58 24.17 11.48 -30.25
C LEU A 58 23.04 10.46 -30.25
N VAL A 59 21.79 10.93 -30.22
CA VAL A 59 20.59 10.11 -30.19
C VAL A 59 20.48 9.27 -31.47
N ALA A 60 20.75 9.87 -32.64
CA ALA A 60 20.79 9.14 -33.91
C ALA A 60 21.94 8.11 -33.95
N GLY A 61 23.11 8.46 -33.42
CA GLY A 61 24.26 7.56 -33.29
C GLY A 61 24.00 6.33 -32.41
N GLN A 62 23.06 6.45 -31.45
CA GLN A 62 22.56 5.34 -30.63
C GLN A 62 21.49 4.49 -31.34
N GLY A 63 21.19 4.78 -32.61
CA GLY A 63 20.31 3.99 -33.47
C GLY A 63 18.84 4.43 -33.50
N HIS A 64 18.47 5.49 -32.77
CA HIS A 64 17.11 6.02 -32.78
C HIS A 64 16.74 6.71 -34.10
N ARG A 65 15.44 6.86 -34.37
CA ARG A 65 14.94 7.68 -35.49
C ARG A 65 14.62 9.07 -34.95
N VAL A 66 15.33 10.08 -35.43
CA VAL A 66 15.22 11.45 -34.90
C VAL A 66 14.50 12.34 -35.90
N THR A 67 13.54 13.12 -35.40
CA THR A 67 13.02 14.32 -36.05
C THR A 67 13.44 15.51 -35.19
N ALA A 68 14.22 16.42 -35.74
CA ALA A 68 14.79 17.57 -35.07
C ALA A 68 14.11 18.86 -35.55
N VAL A 69 13.65 19.69 -34.63
CA VAL A 69 12.91 20.92 -34.93
C VAL A 69 13.60 22.09 -34.26
N ASP A 70 13.86 23.16 -35.01
CA ASP A 70 14.29 24.44 -34.43
C ASP A 70 13.63 25.60 -35.17
N ARG A 71 13.40 26.73 -34.47
CA ARG A 71 12.74 27.90 -35.05
C ARG A 71 13.70 28.72 -35.92
N SER A 72 15.00 28.67 -35.65
CA SER A 72 16.04 29.42 -36.38
C SER A 72 16.40 28.70 -37.69
N PRO A 73 16.18 29.32 -38.86
CA PRO A 73 16.65 28.75 -40.12
C PRO A 73 18.18 28.57 -40.16
N ARG A 74 18.96 29.45 -39.54
CA ARG A 74 20.42 29.33 -39.47
C ARG A 74 20.87 28.12 -38.63
N MET A 75 20.28 27.91 -37.46
CA MET A 75 20.54 26.72 -36.63
C MET A 75 20.19 25.44 -37.39
N VAL A 76 19.03 25.42 -38.06
CA VAL A 76 18.59 24.28 -38.89
C VAL A 76 19.55 23.98 -40.03
N GLU A 77 20.14 24.99 -40.68
CA GLU A 77 21.14 24.79 -41.72
C GLU A 77 22.38 24.06 -41.17
N GLN A 78 22.88 24.49 -40.02
CA GLN A 78 24.02 23.83 -39.37
C GLN A 78 23.65 22.42 -38.88
N ALA A 79 22.46 22.24 -38.32
CA ALA A 79 21.95 20.94 -37.91
C ALA A 79 21.86 19.96 -39.10
N ARG A 80 21.37 20.41 -40.26
CA ARG A 80 21.34 19.60 -41.49
C ARG A 80 22.73 19.17 -41.93
N ALA A 81 23.72 20.07 -41.85
CA ALA A 81 25.10 19.73 -42.18
C ALA A 81 25.68 18.72 -41.18
N LYS A 82 25.47 18.93 -39.88
CA LYS A 82 25.97 18.06 -38.80
C LYS A 82 25.34 16.67 -38.81
N LEU A 83 24.05 16.58 -39.17
CA LEU A 83 23.25 15.36 -39.18
C LEU A 83 23.23 14.68 -40.58
N ALA A 84 24.01 15.18 -41.53
CA ALA A 84 24.07 14.58 -42.86
C ALA A 84 24.50 13.10 -42.77
N GLY A 85 23.69 12.21 -43.35
CA GLY A 85 23.94 10.76 -43.36
C GLY A 85 23.42 9.98 -42.16
N THR A 86 22.86 10.62 -41.12
CA THR A 86 22.24 9.92 -39.98
C THR A 86 20.82 9.42 -40.29
N GLY A 87 20.18 9.99 -41.31
CA GLY A 87 18.76 9.79 -41.61
C GLY A 87 17.81 10.61 -40.72
N THR A 88 18.33 11.58 -39.96
CA THR A 88 17.54 12.51 -39.15
C THR A 88 16.74 13.46 -40.07
N GLU A 89 15.46 13.65 -39.77
CA GLU A 89 14.64 14.68 -40.41
C GLU A 89 14.84 16.01 -39.67
N VAL A 90 15.19 17.10 -40.37
CA VAL A 90 15.45 18.42 -39.75
C VAL A 90 14.50 19.49 -40.30
N LEU A 91 13.65 20.02 -39.44
CA LEU A 91 12.55 20.92 -39.76
C LEU A 91 12.74 22.30 -39.14
N VAL A 92 12.39 23.34 -39.90
CA VAL A 92 12.22 24.69 -39.34
C VAL A 92 10.81 24.78 -38.76
N GLY A 93 10.67 25.09 -37.47
CA GLY A 93 9.35 25.13 -36.81
C GLY A 93 9.36 25.63 -35.38
N ASP A 94 8.18 25.99 -34.88
CA ASP A 94 7.98 26.40 -33.49
C ASP A 94 7.89 25.18 -32.57
N ALA A 95 8.68 25.13 -31.49
CA ALA A 95 8.69 24.00 -30.56
C ALA A 95 7.35 23.85 -29.80
N GLY A 96 6.58 24.91 -29.60
CA GLY A 96 5.25 24.85 -29.00
C GLY A 96 4.20 24.24 -29.95
N HIS A 97 4.42 24.33 -31.27
CA HIS A 97 3.54 23.76 -32.30
C HIS A 97 4.37 23.14 -33.44
N PRO A 98 5.08 22.04 -33.17
CA PRO A 98 6.05 21.50 -34.11
C PRO A 98 5.37 20.99 -35.39
N PRO A 99 5.98 21.18 -36.58
CA PRO A 99 5.37 20.85 -37.88
C PRO A 99 5.43 19.34 -38.20
N VAL A 100 5.04 18.49 -37.25
CA VAL A 100 5.10 17.01 -37.31
C VAL A 100 3.74 16.36 -37.60
N GLY A 101 2.70 17.19 -37.81
CA GLY A 101 1.35 16.74 -38.14
C GLY A 101 0.76 15.83 -37.06
N ARG A 102 0.35 14.62 -37.46
CA ARG A 102 -0.28 13.61 -36.56
C ARG A 102 0.70 12.55 -36.07
N GLN A 103 1.99 12.71 -36.31
CA GLN A 103 3.00 11.74 -35.88
C GLN A 103 3.01 11.63 -34.36
N ARG A 104 3.32 10.42 -33.86
CA ARG A 104 3.48 10.14 -32.44
C ARG A 104 4.86 9.57 -32.17
N PHE A 105 5.45 10.00 -31.06
CA PHE A 105 6.83 9.72 -30.70
C PHE A 105 6.92 8.88 -29.43
N ASP A 106 7.97 8.07 -29.34
CA ASP A 106 8.30 7.30 -28.15
C ASP A 106 9.02 8.17 -27.12
N VAL A 107 9.77 9.18 -27.60
CA VAL A 107 10.49 10.14 -26.77
C VAL A 107 10.33 11.55 -27.35
N ILE A 108 10.11 12.53 -26.49
CA ILE A 108 10.31 13.95 -26.79
C ILE A 108 11.47 14.44 -25.94
N LEU A 109 12.44 15.09 -26.56
CA LEU A 109 13.64 15.66 -25.96
C LEU A 109 13.62 17.18 -26.13
N ALA A 110 14.00 17.89 -25.08
CA ALA A 110 14.14 19.34 -25.07
C ALA A 110 15.27 19.74 -24.10
N ARG A 111 16.13 20.68 -24.51
CA ARG A 111 17.24 21.20 -23.72
C ARG A 111 17.37 22.73 -23.77
N HIS A 112 17.28 23.40 -22.62
CA HIS A 112 17.49 24.84 -22.45
C HIS A 112 16.59 25.74 -23.31
N MET A 113 15.36 25.32 -23.61
CA MET A 113 14.42 26.13 -24.40
C MET A 113 13.02 26.27 -23.81
N VAL A 114 12.61 25.45 -22.84
CA VAL A 114 11.22 25.48 -22.35
C VAL A 114 10.87 26.85 -21.77
N TRP A 115 11.83 27.50 -21.12
CA TRP A 115 11.71 28.85 -20.58
C TRP A 115 11.57 29.97 -21.64
N LEU A 116 11.89 29.68 -22.91
CA LEU A 116 11.71 30.62 -24.04
C LEU A 116 10.29 30.57 -24.62
N LEU A 117 9.50 29.55 -24.26
CA LEU A 117 8.15 29.39 -24.77
C LEU A 117 7.22 30.44 -24.14
N PRO A 118 6.31 31.06 -24.93
CA PRO A 118 5.35 32.03 -24.39
C PRO A 118 4.42 31.42 -23.32
N ASP A 119 4.06 30.15 -23.49
CA ASP A 119 3.23 29.38 -22.59
C ASP A 119 3.79 27.95 -22.46
N PRO A 120 4.72 27.72 -21.51
CA PRO A 120 5.30 26.40 -21.28
C PRO A 120 4.28 25.33 -20.90
N GLU A 121 3.21 25.70 -20.18
CA GLU A 121 2.19 24.76 -19.74
C GLU A 121 1.37 24.23 -20.92
N ALA A 122 0.91 25.13 -21.81
CA ALA A 122 0.22 24.73 -23.02
C ALA A 122 1.11 23.89 -23.96
N ALA A 123 2.39 24.23 -24.05
CA ALA A 123 3.36 23.47 -24.84
C ALA A 123 3.55 22.05 -24.28
N LEU A 124 3.77 21.91 -22.96
CA LEU A 124 3.89 20.61 -22.31
C LEU A 124 2.64 19.75 -22.55
N ARG A 125 1.44 20.32 -22.38
CA ARG A 125 0.18 19.62 -22.67
C ARG A 125 0.11 19.12 -24.12
N HIS A 126 0.54 19.94 -25.08
CA HIS A 126 0.61 19.54 -26.47
C HIS A 126 1.65 18.43 -26.70
N TRP A 127 2.85 18.53 -26.12
CA TRP A 127 3.90 17.52 -26.24
C TRP A 127 3.46 16.17 -25.68
N PHE A 128 2.79 16.14 -24.53
CA PHE A 128 2.20 14.90 -23.99
C PHE A 128 1.18 14.28 -24.95
N SER A 129 0.44 15.09 -25.73
CA SER A 129 -0.48 14.57 -26.75
C SER A 129 0.23 13.95 -27.96
N LEU A 130 1.49 14.34 -28.22
CA LEU A 130 2.36 13.79 -29.27
C LEU A 130 3.11 12.53 -28.83
N LEU A 131 3.19 12.25 -27.52
CA LEU A 131 3.74 11.02 -27.01
C LEU A 131 2.80 9.83 -27.27
N ARG A 132 3.40 8.66 -27.52
CA ARG A 132 2.70 7.38 -27.43
C ARG A 132 2.43 7.03 -25.95
N PRO A 133 1.43 6.19 -25.64
CA PRO A 133 1.28 5.64 -24.29
C PRO A 133 2.59 4.98 -23.83
N GLY A 134 3.07 5.32 -22.64
CA GLY A 134 4.37 4.85 -22.15
C GLY A 134 5.59 5.63 -22.64
N GLY A 135 5.39 6.63 -23.50
CA GLY A 135 6.45 7.48 -24.04
C GLY A 135 7.14 8.32 -22.97
N ARG A 136 8.34 8.84 -23.28
CA ARG A 136 9.15 9.64 -22.35
C ARG A 136 9.25 11.08 -22.80
N LEU A 137 9.11 12.01 -21.87
CA LEU A 137 9.52 13.39 -22.02
C LEU A 137 10.83 13.59 -21.26
N ILE A 138 11.89 14.02 -21.95
CA ILE A 138 13.21 14.30 -21.38
C ILE A 138 13.44 15.80 -21.50
N LEU A 139 13.53 16.49 -20.36
CA LEU A 139 13.81 17.92 -20.29
C LEU A 139 15.16 18.12 -19.61
N ILE A 140 16.06 18.86 -20.25
CA ILE A 140 17.34 19.28 -19.69
C ILE A 140 17.27 20.79 -19.52
N GLU A 141 17.14 21.25 -18.29
CA GLU A 141 16.85 22.64 -17.99
C GLU A 141 17.70 23.12 -16.81
N GLY A 142 17.56 24.39 -16.47
CA GLY A 142 18.34 25.02 -15.42
C GLY A 142 17.91 26.44 -15.15
N VAL A 143 18.60 27.07 -14.19
CA VAL A 143 18.49 28.48 -13.89
C VAL A 143 19.89 29.07 -13.82
N TRP A 144 20.25 29.86 -14.83
CA TRP A 144 21.56 30.51 -14.97
C TRP A 144 21.37 32.03 -15.03
N ASN A 145 22.16 32.77 -14.24
CA ASN A 145 22.09 34.24 -14.16
C ASN A 145 20.67 34.79 -13.90
N GLY A 146 19.84 34.05 -13.15
CA GLY A 146 18.45 34.42 -12.85
C GLY A 146 17.46 34.20 -14.00
N THR A 147 17.87 33.54 -15.09
CA THR A 147 17.01 33.16 -16.22
C THR A 147 16.85 31.64 -16.30
N GLY A 148 15.68 31.18 -16.76
CA GLY A 148 15.37 29.75 -16.88
C GLY A 148 14.16 29.32 -16.06
N LEU A 149 13.97 28.01 -15.92
CA LEU A 149 12.92 27.39 -15.10
C LEU A 149 13.58 26.49 -14.05
N SER A 150 13.18 26.63 -12.79
CA SER A 150 13.66 25.75 -11.72
C SER A 150 13.07 24.35 -11.82
N ALA A 151 13.79 23.35 -11.30
CA ALA A 151 13.33 21.96 -11.31
C ALA A 151 11.97 21.82 -10.61
N ALA A 152 11.78 22.56 -9.51
CA ALA A 152 10.53 22.57 -8.75
C ALA A 152 9.35 23.10 -9.59
N ARG A 153 9.55 24.21 -10.33
CA ARG A 153 8.49 24.79 -11.16
C ARG A 153 8.13 23.86 -12.31
N LEU A 154 9.12 23.29 -12.99
CA LEU A 154 8.89 22.41 -14.12
C LEU A 154 8.24 21.08 -13.68
N THR A 155 8.69 20.51 -12.56
CA THR A 155 8.05 19.32 -11.95
C THR A 155 6.58 19.56 -11.62
N ALA A 156 6.23 20.73 -11.09
CA ALA A 156 4.84 21.07 -10.81
C ALA A 156 3.97 21.13 -12.08
N LEU A 157 4.50 21.64 -13.19
CA LEU A 157 3.80 21.64 -14.48
C LEU A 157 3.62 20.21 -15.04
N LEU A 158 4.57 19.32 -14.79
CA LEU A 158 4.49 17.92 -15.23
C LEU A 158 3.51 17.08 -14.40
N ALA A 159 3.14 17.53 -13.20
CA ALA A 159 2.28 16.77 -12.28
C ALA A 159 0.87 16.51 -12.82
N GLU A 160 0.37 17.34 -13.74
CA GLU A 160 -0.92 17.12 -14.43
C GLU A 160 -0.87 15.97 -15.44
N HIS A 161 0.33 15.55 -15.84
CA HIS A 161 0.54 14.61 -16.94
C HIS A 161 1.18 13.29 -16.51
N THR A 162 1.91 13.29 -15.39
CA THR A 162 2.59 12.09 -14.89
C THR A 162 2.87 12.16 -13.39
N GLU A 163 2.87 10.99 -12.75
CA GLU A 163 3.37 10.80 -11.38
C GLU A 163 4.81 10.24 -11.35
N ARG A 164 5.37 9.90 -12.52
CA ARG A 164 6.69 9.28 -12.67
C ARG A 164 7.66 10.26 -13.32
N VAL A 165 8.22 11.14 -12.51
CA VAL A 165 9.29 12.07 -12.89
C VAL A 165 10.58 11.65 -12.19
N HIS A 166 11.58 11.23 -12.96
CA HIS A 166 12.94 11.10 -12.46
C HIS A 166 13.62 12.46 -12.54
N HIS A 167 14.12 12.95 -11.40
CA HIS A 167 14.86 14.19 -11.29
C HIS A 167 16.34 13.89 -11.06
N GLU A 168 17.20 14.43 -11.91
CA GLU A 168 18.64 14.25 -11.83
C GLU A 168 19.34 15.61 -11.78
N PRO A 169 19.94 16.00 -10.65
CA PRO A 169 20.81 17.16 -10.59
C PRO A 169 22.05 16.94 -11.45
N LEU A 170 22.40 17.92 -12.28
CA LEU A 170 23.53 17.86 -13.21
C LEU A 170 24.64 18.87 -12.91
N SER A 171 24.39 19.86 -12.04
CA SER A 171 25.38 20.91 -11.72
C SER A 171 26.72 20.35 -11.18
N GLY A 172 26.69 19.22 -10.47
CA GLY A 172 27.88 18.63 -9.87
C GLY A 172 28.76 17.78 -10.81
N ASP A 173 28.44 17.69 -12.10
CA ASP A 173 29.18 16.89 -13.08
C ASP A 173 29.84 17.80 -14.14
N PRO A 174 31.06 18.31 -13.90
CA PRO A 174 31.72 19.25 -14.80
C PRO A 174 32.04 18.64 -16.17
N LEU A 175 32.06 17.31 -16.29
CA LEU A 175 32.30 16.62 -17.57
C LEU A 175 31.14 16.83 -18.54
N LEU A 176 29.91 17.09 -18.06
CA LEU A 176 28.78 17.43 -18.92
C LEU A 176 28.91 18.85 -19.49
N TRP A 177 29.60 19.74 -18.79
CA TRP A 177 29.61 21.17 -19.10
C TRP A 177 30.93 21.65 -19.69
N GLY A 178 31.97 20.81 -19.66
CA GLY A 178 33.34 21.18 -20.03
C GLY A 178 33.99 22.17 -19.05
N LYS A 179 33.31 22.48 -17.93
CA LYS A 179 33.73 23.43 -16.90
C LYS A 179 32.94 23.17 -15.60
N GLU A 180 33.44 23.71 -14.49
CA GLU A 180 32.67 23.79 -13.25
C GLU A 180 31.49 24.75 -13.43
N VAL A 181 30.36 24.42 -12.83
CA VAL A 181 29.13 25.22 -12.87
C VAL A 181 28.56 25.34 -11.47
N ASP A 182 28.17 26.54 -11.07
CA ASP A 182 27.58 26.85 -9.76
C ASP A 182 26.08 27.15 -9.83
N ASP A 183 25.54 27.22 -11.04
CA ASP A 183 24.13 27.43 -11.35
C ASP A 183 23.30 26.12 -11.33
N GLU A 184 21.98 26.23 -11.25
CA GLU A 184 21.07 25.07 -11.21
C GLU A 184 20.99 24.44 -12.61
N ARG A 185 21.35 23.16 -12.73
CA ARG A 185 21.19 22.37 -13.96
C ARG A 185 20.65 21.00 -13.61
N TYR A 186 19.68 20.53 -14.36
CA TYR A 186 18.99 19.28 -14.06
C TYR A 186 18.41 18.62 -15.32
N ALA A 187 18.12 17.33 -15.20
CA ALA A 187 17.25 16.62 -16.12
C ALA A 187 15.97 16.15 -15.41
N LEU A 188 14.84 16.27 -16.10
CA LEU A 188 13.58 15.62 -15.75
C LEU A 188 13.24 14.58 -16.82
N VAL A 189 13.09 13.33 -16.42
CA VAL A 189 12.61 12.25 -17.28
C VAL A 189 11.22 11.82 -16.81
N ALA A 190 10.20 12.29 -17.53
CA ALA A 190 8.79 12.05 -17.25
C ALA A 190 8.24 10.93 -18.16
N ARG A 191 7.38 10.05 -17.64
CA ARG A 191 6.69 9.03 -18.45
C ARG A 191 5.23 9.40 -18.70
N ALA A 192 4.78 9.36 -19.95
CA ALA A 192 3.38 9.51 -20.35
C ALA A 192 2.58 8.21 -20.07
N GLU A 193 2.53 7.82 -18.79
CA GLU A 193 1.72 6.72 -18.27
C GLU A 193 0.77 7.29 -17.20
N PRO A 194 -0.53 6.96 -17.24
CA PRO A 194 -1.34 7.04 -16.04
C PRO A 194 -0.75 6.07 -15.00
N PRO A 195 -0.67 6.43 -13.71
CA PRO A 195 -0.32 5.47 -12.68
C PRO A 195 -1.31 4.31 -12.74
N LEU A 196 -0.81 3.09 -12.98
CA LEU A 196 -1.56 1.87 -12.64
C LEU A 196 -1.66 1.83 -11.12
N ARG A 197 -2.65 2.56 -10.59
CA ARG A 197 -3.07 2.44 -9.20
C ARG A 197 -3.90 1.17 -9.10
N HIS A 198 -3.59 0.33 -8.12
CA HIS A 198 -4.48 -0.77 -7.74
C HIS A 198 -5.87 -0.20 -7.48
N ARG A 199 -6.88 -0.75 -8.15
CA ARG A 199 -8.30 -0.36 -7.99
C ARG A 199 -9.05 -1.56 -7.46
N GLU A 200 -9.75 -1.37 -6.36
CA GLU A 200 -10.68 -2.35 -5.83
C GLU A 200 -12.10 -1.84 -6.02
N VAL A 201 -13.03 -2.76 -6.31
CA VAL A 201 -14.46 -2.44 -6.30
C VAL A 201 -14.86 -2.17 -4.85
N VAL A 202 -15.63 -1.10 -4.63
CA VAL A 202 -16.22 -0.80 -3.34
C VAL A 202 -17.66 -1.30 -3.36
N ASP A 203 -17.99 -2.21 -2.44
CA ASP A 203 -19.35 -2.69 -2.24
C ASP A 203 -19.91 -2.26 -0.87
N VAL A 204 -21.23 -2.18 -0.80
CA VAL A 204 -21.99 -1.72 0.37
C VAL A 204 -22.99 -2.80 0.76
N HIS A 205 -23.17 -3.00 2.06
CA HIS A 205 -24.01 -4.05 2.63
C HIS A 205 -24.86 -3.49 3.75
N LEU A 206 -26.16 -3.76 3.74
CA LEU A 206 -27.09 -3.28 4.74
C LEU A 206 -27.40 -4.36 5.78
N ILE A 207 -27.02 -4.09 7.03
CA ILE A 207 -27.47 -4.81 8.22
C ILE A 207 -28.72 -4.10 8.73
N LEU A 208 -29.88 -4.39 8.15
CA LEU A 208 -31.15 -3.86 8.61
C LEU A 208 -31.62 -4.66 9.84
N ARG A 209 -31.75 -4.00 10.99
CA ARG A 209 -32.04 -4.63 12.29
C ARG A 209 -33.50 -4.51 12.68
N ARG A 210 -34.13 -5.64 13.02
CA ARG A 210 -35.46 -5.68 13.67
C ARG A 210 -35.35 -6.47 14.97
N GLY A 211 -35.03 -5.76 16.06
CA GLY A 211 -34.72 -6.41 17.34
C GLY A 211 -33.49 -7.32 17.20
N PRO A 212 -33.57 -8.62 17.55
CA PRO A 212 -32.45 -9.54 17.40
C PRO A 212 -32.21 -9.99 15.95
N ASP A 213 -33.13 -9.72 15.03
CA ASP A 213 -33.09 -10.24 13.66
C ASP A 213 -32.39 -9.29 12.68
N VAL A 214 -31.92 -9.85 11.58
CA VAL A 214 -31.39 -9.16 10.41
C VAL A 214 -32.13 -9.59 9.14
N LEU A 215 -32.33 -8.65 8.22
CA LEU A 215 -32.95 -8.94 6.92
C LEU A 215 -31.93 -9.58 5.98
N LEU A 216 -32.27 -10.70 5.35
CA LEU A 216 -31.46 -11.35 4.31
C LEU A 216 -32.30 -11.63 3.06
N ALA A 217 -31.63 -11.63 1.92
CA ALA A 217 -32.19 -11.89 0.60
C ALA A 217 -31.50 -13.11 -0.03
N ARG A 218 -32.26 -14.02 -0.65
CA ARG A 218 -31.71 -15.16 -1.41
C ARG A 218 -31.48 -14.76 -2.85
N ARG A 219 -30.20 -14.75 -3.24
CA ARG A 219 -29.76 -14.41 -4.60
C ARG A 219 -30.31 -15.40 -5.61
N SER A 220 -30.81 -14.90 -6.74
CA SER A 220 -31.32 -15.71 -7.85
C SER A 220 -31.06 -14.98 -9.15
N GLY A 221 -30.62 -15.64 -10.22
CA GLY A 221 -30.48 -14.97 -11.53
C GLY A 221 -29.43 -13.86 -11.59
N THR A 222 -28.51 -13.79 -10.63
CA THR A 222 -27.48 -12.75 -10.56
C THR A 222 -26.16 -13.15 -11.23
N GLY A 223 -25.97 -14.44 -11.50
CA GLY A 223 -24.73 -14.98 -12.08
C GLY A 223 -23.59 -15.13 -11.08
N TYR A 224 -23.79 -14.76 -9.81
CA TYR A 224 -22.83 -14.96 -8.73
C TYR A 224 -23.53 -15.34 -7.43
N ALA A 225 -23.11 -16.46 -6.83
CA ALA A 225 -23.64 -16.94 -5.55
C ALA A 225 -25.16 -17.19 -5.53
N ASP A 226 -25.76 -17.52 -6.67
CA ASP A 226 -27.19 -17.82 -6.78
C ASP A 226 -27.56 -19.02 -5.89
N GLY A 227 -28.73 -18.91 -5.23
CA GLY A 227 -29.22 -19.87 -4.25
C GLY A 227 -28.76 -19.61 -2.81
N LEU A 228 -27.81 -18.70 -2.58
CA LEU A 228 -27.31 -18.36 -1.24
C LEU A 228 -27.97 -17.08 -0.69
N LEU A 229 -28.09 -17.03 0.64
CA LEU A 229 -28.53 -15.85 1.38
C LEU A 229 -27.40 -14.80 1.48
N HIS A 230 -27.80 -13.53 1.38
CA HIS A 230 -26.92 -12.37 1.47
C HIS A 230 -27.67 -11.20 2.12
N ALA A 231 -26.96 -10.25 2.72
CA ALA A 231 -27.55 -8.97 3.11
C ALA A 231 -27.94 -8.16 1.85
N PRO A 232 -28.94 -7.27 1.88
CA PRO A 232 -29.14 -6.31 0.80
C PRO A 232 -27.83 -5.53 0.54
N SER A 233 -27.42 -5.43 -0.72
CA SER A 233 -26.05 -4.99 -1.05
C SER A 233 -25.87 -4.60 -2.51
N GLY A 234 -24.93 -3.71 -2.79
CA GLY A 234 -24.50 -3.46 -4.16
C GLY A 234 -23.15 -2.78 -4.23
N HIS A 235 -22.86 -2.08 -5.31
CA HIS A 235 -21.56 -1.45 -5.53
C HIS A 235 -21.70 0.06 -5.76
N THR A 236 -20.67 0.80 -5.36
CA THR A 236 -20.60 2.24 -5.64
C THR A 236 -20.48 2.50 -7.13
N GLU A 237 -21.23 3.48 -7.65
CA GLU A 237 -21.09 3.95 -9.03
C GLU A 237 -20.12 5.15 -9.16
N ASP A 238 -19.76 5.50 -10.40
CA ASP A 238 -18.84 6.62 -10.66
C ASP A 238 -19.44 7.96 -10.16
N GLY A 239 -18.71 8.63 -9.27
CA GLY A 239 -19.12 9.90 -8.68
C GLY A 239 -20.04 9.77 -7.45
N GLU A 240 -20.32 8.55 -7.01
CA GLU A 240 -21.11 8.23 -5.83
C GLU A 240 -20.22 7.93 -4.61
N ASP A 241 -20.66 8.30 -3.40
CA ASP A 241 -20.01 7.86 -2.16
C ASP A 241 -20.70 6.61 -1.55
N VAL A 242 -20.06 5.96 -0.58
CA VAL A 242 -20.58 4.71 0.03
C VAL A 242 -21.93 4.88 0.75
N ARG A 243 -22.27 6.07 1.22
CA ARG A 243 -23.55 6.35 1.90
C ARG A 243 -24.65 6.47 0.86
N ALA A 244 -24.41 7.24 -0.20
CA ALA A 244 -25.32 7.39 -1.33
C ALA A 244 -25.60 6.04 -2.01
N ALA A 245 -24.55 5.23 -2.24
CA ALA A 245 -24.68 3.88 -2.77
C ALA A 245 -25.57 3.02 -1.89
N MET A 246 -25.37 3.04 -0.56
CA MET A 246 -26.19 2.20 0.32
C MET A 246 -27.67 2.62 0.33
N ILE A 247 -27.97 3.92 0.25
CA ILE A 247 -29.35 4.43 0.18
C ILE A 247 -30.00 4.01 -1.15
N ARG A 248 -29.29 4.14 -2.27
CA ARG A 248 -29.77 3.74 -3.59
C ARG A 248 -30.05 2.24 -3.64
N GLU A 249 -29.09 1.41 -3.26
CA GLU A 249 -29.22 -0.05 -3.29
C GLU A 249 -30.34 -0.53 -2.35
N ALA A 250 -30.53 0.09 -1.18
CA ALA A 250 -31.66 -0.23 -0.30
C ALA A 250 -33.02 0.09 -0.95
N ALA A 251 -33.13 1.20 -1.69
CA ALA A 251 -34.34 1.55 -2.42
C ALA A 251 -34.58 0.61 -3.61
N GLU A 252 -33.53 0.25 -4.34
CA GLU A 252 -33.58 -0.60 -5.54
C GLU A 252 -33.89 -2.07 -5.21
N GLU A 253 -33.17 -2.67 -4.25
CA GLU A 253 -33.30 -4.10 -3.94
C GLU A 253 -34.50 -4.41 -3.03
N ILE A 254 -34.68 -3.60 -1.98
CA ILE A 254 -35.66 -3.88 -0.91
C ILE A 254 -36.76 -2.82 -0.78
N GLY A 255 -36.77 -1.80 -1.64
CA GLY A 255 -37.82 -0.78 -1.66
C GLY A 255 -37.87 0.12 -0.43
N VAL A 256 -36.76 0.24 0.32
CA VAL A 256 -36.66 1.05 1.54
C VAL A 256 -35.88 2.33 1.24
N GLU A 257 -36.53 3.48 1.43
CA GLU A 257 -35.86 4.79 1.37
C GLU A 257 -35.27 5.12 2.75
N LEU A 258 -33.95 5.12 2.85
CA LEU A 258 -33.22 5.46 4.08
C LEU A 258 -32.89 6.95 4.12
N ASP A 259 -33.12 7.58 5.27
CA ASP A 259 -32.53 8.89 5.55
C ASP A 259 -31.03 8.68 5.78
N PRO A 260 -30.16 9.53 5.19
CA PRO A 260 -28.73 9.43 5.42
C PRO A 260 -28.36 9.28 6.91
N ASP A 261 -29.02 9.99 7.83
CA ASP A 261 -28.68 10.02 9.26
C ASP A 261 -29.08 8.73 10.01
N GLU A 262 -29.83 7.84 9.36
CA GLU A 262 -30.17 6.50 9.88
C GLU A 262 -29.02 5.50 9.71
N LEU A 263 -28.07 5.78 8.81
CA LEU A 263 -26.96 4.88 8.50
C LEU A 263 -25.80 5.05 9.47
N ARG A 264 -25.40 3.94 10.09
CA ARG A 264 -24.18 3.85 10.91
C ARG A 264 -23.21 2.87 10.29
N VAL A 265 -21.93 3.23 10.16
CA VAL A 265 -20.91 2.27 9.72
C VAL A 265 -20.70 1.24 10.83
N ALA A 266 -20.98 -0.02 10.52
CA ALA A 266 -20.77 -1.15 11.42
C ALA A 266 -19.32 -1.66 11.35
N LEU A 267 -18.86 -1.97 10.15
CA LEU A 267 -17.49 -2.40 9.88
C LEU A 267 -17.09 -2.17 8.41
N VAL A 268 -15.79 -2.19 8.16
CA VAL A 268 -15.20 -2.22 6.82
C VAL A 268 -14.42 -3.53 6.66
N MET A 269 -14.62 -4.22 5.55
CA MET A 269 -13.98 -5.50 5.26
C MET A 269 -13.28 -5.46 3.91
N GLN A 270 -11.99 -5.72 3.87
CA GLN A 270 -11.36 -6.11 2.61
C GLN A 270 -11.67 -7.58 2.36
N HIS A 271 -12.25 -7.90 1.22
CA HIS A 271 -12.59 -9.28 0.89
C HIS A 271 -12.24 -9.69 -0.53
N ARG A 272 -12.02 -10.99 -0.70
CA ARG A 272 -11.78 -11.61 -1.99
C ARG A 272 -12.52 -12.94 -2.05
N GLY A 273 -13.39 -13.10 -3.03
CA GLY A 273 -14.00 -14.39 -3.36
C GLY A 273 -13.10 -15.27 -4.25
N PRO A 274 -13.38 -16.57 -4.38
CA PRO A 274 -12.61 -17.51 -5.20
C PRO A 274 -12.53 -17.06 -6.66
N GLY A 275 -11.32 -16.94 -7.22
CA GLY A 275 -11.11 -16.46 -8.60
C GLY A 275 -11.51 -14.99 -8.85
N GLY A 276 -11.92 -14.26 -7.80
CA GLY A 276 -12.34 -12.86 -7.87
C GLY A 276 -11.20 -11.87 -7.61
N ASN A 277 -11.41 -10.64 -8.04
CA ASN A 277 -10.57 -9.51 -7.65
C ASN A 277 -10.92 -9.06 -6.22
N PRO A 278 -9.95 -8.55 -5.44
CA PRO A 278 -10.20 -7.97 -4.13
C PRO A 278 -11.19 -6.80 -4.18
N ARG A 279 -11.92 -6.62 -3.09
CA ARG A 279 -12.96 -5.60 -2.89
C ARG A 279 -12.90 -5.01 -1.49
N ILE A 280 -13.43 -3.80 -1.35
CA ILE A 280 -13.66 -3.14 -0.05
C ILE A 280 -15.16 -3.08 0.22
N GLY A 281 -15.62 -3.89 1.18
CA GLY A 281 -17.00 -3.95 1.62
C GLY A 281 -17.27 -3.08 2.84
N TRP A 282 -18.19 -2.13 2.68
CA TRP A 282 -18.73 -1.31 3.77
C TRP A 282 -20.03 -1.91 4.26
N PHE A 283 -20.10 -2.23 5.55
CA PHE A 283 -21.33 -2.70 6.18
C PHE A 283 -21.94 -1.56 6.97
N PHE A 284 -23.17 -1.20 6.62
CA PHE A 284 -23.96 -0.21 7.32
C PHE A 284 -25.05 -0.87 8.15
N GLU A 285 -25.26 -0.37 9.35
CA GLU A 285 -26.40 -0.69 10.20
C GLU A 285 -27.48 0.37 10.04
N ALA A 286 -28.73 -0.08 9.94
CA ALA A 286 -29.93 0.75 10.07
C ALA A 286 -31.00 0.01 10.88
N SER A 287 -31.89 0.76 11.52
CA SER A 287 -33.02 0.18 12.27
C SER A 287 -34.24 0.02 11.37
N TYR A 288 -34.98 -1.08 11.54
CA TYR A 288 -36.26 -1.30 10.89
C TYR A 288 -37.29 -0.24 11.30
N ASP A 289 -37.92 0.36 10.31
CA ASP A 289 -39.05 1.27 10.49
C ASP A 289 -40.34 0.61 9.97
N PRO A 290 -41.34 0.36 10.83
CA PRO A 290 -42.62 -0.22 10.39
C PRO A 290 -43.41 0.67 9.42
N ALA A 291 -43.11 1.97 9.32
CA ALA A 291 -43.72 2.85 8.33
C ALA A 291 -43.18 2.61 6.90
N ARG A 292 -42.00 2.00 6.78
CA ARG A 292 -41.29 1.72 5.51
C ARG A 292 -40.86 0.25 5.44
N PRO A 293 -41.81 -0.71 5.39
CA PRO A 293 -41.47 -2.13 5.41
C PRO A 293 -40.71 -2.54 4.14
N PRO A 294 -39.67 -3.37 4.24
CA PRO A 294 -38.94 -3.88 3.08
C PRO A 294 -39.81 -4.82 2.25
N ARG A 295 -39.61 -4.80 0.93
CA ARG A 295 -40.25 -5.69 -0.05
C ARG A 295 -39.23 -6.09 -1.10
N ASN A 296 -39.36 -7.27 -1.68
CA ASN A 296 -38.53 -7.65 -2.83
C ASN A 296 -38.88 -6.74 -4.03
N ALA A 297 -38.01 -5.79 -4.35
CA ALA A 297 -38.19 -4.86 -5.46
C ALA A 297 -37.51 -5.34 -6.76
N GLU A 298 -36.67 -6.37 -6.69
CA GLU A 298 -36.00 -7.02 -7.82
C GLU A 298 -36.30 -8.54 -7.87
N PRO A 299 -37.54 -8.94 -8.22
CA PRO A 299 -37.96 -10.35 -8.18
C PRO A 299 -37.17 -11.27 -9.13
N ASP A 300 -36.54 -10.72 -10.17
CA ASP A 300 -35.67 -11.47 -11.08
C ASP A 300 -34.30 -11.77 -10.47
N LYS A 301 -33.88 -10.99 -9.45
CA LYS A 301 -32.57 -11.09 -8.79
C LYS A 301 -32.64 -11.69 -7.37
N CYS A 302 -33.84 -11.77 -6.81
CA CYS A 302 -34.09 -12.19 -5.42
C CYS A 302 -35.29 -13.14 -5.36
N SER A 303 -35.10 -14.32 -4.77
CA SER A 303 -36.14 -15.36 -4.67
C SER A 303 -36.80 -15.45 -3.28
N GLU A 304 -36.17 -14.89 -2.25
CA GLU A 304 -36.62 -14.92 -0.86
C GLU A 304 -36.09 -13.65 -0.16
N LEU A 305 -36.92 -13.01 0.66
CA LEU A 305 -36.53 -11.87 1.49
C LEU A 305 -37.19 -12.03 2.86
N ASP A 306 -36.40 -12.31 3.90
CA ASP A 306 -36.94 -12.61 5.24
C ASP A 306 -35.99 -12.20 6.37
N TRP A 307 -36.49 -12.30 7.60
CA TRP A 307 -35.81 -11.94 8.83
C TRP A 307 -35.23 -13.18 9.52
N PHE A 308 -33.94 -13.10 9.85
CA PHE A 308 -33.20 -14.20 10.46
C PHE A 308 -32.57 -13.78 11.78
N PRO A 309 -32.58 -14.62 12.82
CA PRO A 309 -31.92 -14.31 14.09
C PRO A 309 -30.41 -14.16 13.90
N LEU A 310 -29.86 -13.02 14.33
CA LEU A 310 -28.42 -12.74 14.18
C LEU A 310 -27.53 -13.75 14.95
N ASP A 311 -28.05 -14.31 16.05
CA ASP A 311 -27.32 -15.31 16.83
C ASP A 311 -27.40 -16.73 16.27
N ALA A 312 -28.26 -16.95 15.27
CA ALA A 312 -28.49 -18.25 14.64
C ALA A 312 -28.62 -18.10 13.12
N LEU A 313 -27.62 -17.45 12.49
CA LEU A 313 -27.59 -17.24 11.05
C LEU A 313 -27.55 -18.57 10.28
N PRO A 314 -28.28 -18.69 9.14
CA PRO A 314 -28.27 -19.87 8.30
C PRO A 314 -26.89 -20.20 7.72
N ASP A 315 -26.64 -21.48 7.42
CA ASP A 315 -25.37 -21.91 6.83
C ASP A 315 -25.30 -21.69 5.31
N ASP A 316 -26.43 -21.59 4.62
CA ASP A 316 -26.56 -21.38 3.18
C ASP A 316 -26.39 -19.90 2.78
N MET A 317 -25.36 -19.26 3.34
CA MET A 317 -25.00 -17.87 3.08
C MET A 317 -23.76 -17.74 2.20
N VAL A 318 -23.60 -16.59 1.56
CA VAL A 318 -22.32 -16.21 0.96
C VAL A 318 -21.26 -16.02 2.05
N ALA A 319 -20.09 -16.63 1.88
CA ALA A 319 -19.07 -16.72 2.93
C ALA A 319 -18.61 -15.37 3.49
N TYR A 320 -18.30 -14.39 2.63
CA TYR A 320 -17.87 -13.08 3.10
C TYR A 320 -19.00 -12.30 3.78
N CYS A 321 -20.25 -12.45 3.32
CA CYS A 321 -21.40 -11.82 3.96
C CYS A 321 -21.61 -12.39 5.37
N ARG A 322 -21.52 -13.72 5.51
CA ARG A 322 -21.55 -14.40 6.81
C ARG A 322 -20.41 -13.91 7.72
N ALA A 323 -19.19 -13.80 7.20
CA ALA A 323 -18.05 -13.26 7.94
C ALA A 323 -18.26 -11.80 8.39
N GLY A 324 -18.87 -10.96 7.56
CA GLY A 324 -19.25 -9.60 7.93
C GLY A 324 -20.25 -9.57 9.09
N LEU A 325 -21.31 -10.36 9.03
CA LEU A 325 -22.30 -10.42 10.12
C LEU A 325 -21.73 -10.99 11.43
N ASP A 326 -20.88 -12.01 11.34
CA ASP A 326 -20.15 -12.54 12.50
C ASP A 326 -19.19 -11.49 13.10
N GLY A 327 -18.50 -10.72 12.24
CA GLY A 327 -17.64 -9.61 12.64
C GLY A 327 -18.41 -8.48 13.31
N TYR A 328 -19.56 -8.09 12.76
CA TYR A 328 -20.47 -7.11 13.36
C TYR A 328 -20.94 -7.54 14.75
N ARG A 329 -21.38 -8.80 14.89
CA ARG A 329 -21.79 -9.37 16.19
C ARG A 329 -20.63 -9.38 17.20
N ALA A 330 -19.42 -9.65 16.74
CA ALA A 330 -18.20 -9.61 17.56
C ALA A 330 -17.64 -8.19 17.75
N GLU A 331 -18.41 -7.15 17.40
CA GLU A 331 -18.06 -5.73 17.50
C GLU A 331 -16.73 -5.35 16.82
N GLN A 332 -16.33 -6.08 15.78
CA GLN A 332 -15.15 -5.75 14.99
C GLN A 332 -15.43 -4.56 14.09
N ARG A 333 -14.43 -3.69 13.89
CA ARG A 333 -14.55 -2.51 13.02
C ARG A 333 -13.86 -2.69 11.66
N PHE A 334 -12.82 -3.51 11.61
CA PHE A 334 -12.08 -3.80 10.39
C PHE A 334 -11.83 -5.30 10.28
N LEU A 335 -12.08 -5.89 9.11
CA LEU A 335 -11.83 -7.30 8.83
C LEU A 335 -11.10 -7.49 7.49
N ILE A 336 -10.35 -8.58 7.40
CA ILE A 336 -9.90 -9.17 6.14
C ILE A 336 -10.61 -10.50 5.99
N HIS A 337 -11.23 -10.75 4.85
CA HIS A 337 -11.78 -12.06 4.51
C HIS A 337 -11.24 -12.52 3.16
N TRP A 338 -10.31 -13.48 3.16
CA TRP A 338 -9.55 -13.81 1.97
C TRP A 338 -9.72 -15.28 1.55
N HIS A 339 -10.45 -15.52 0.46
CA HIS A 339 -10.54 -16.84 -0.14
C HIS A 339 -9.38 -17.13 -1.09
N GLU A 340 -8.93 -18.39 -1.07
CA GLU A 340 -8.14 -18.99 -2.11
C GLU A 340 -9.03 -19.41 -3.29
N ASP A 341 -8.45 -19.62 -4.46
CA ASP A 341 -9.23 -19.93 -5.68
C ASP A 341 -9.95 -21.28 -5.61
N ALA A 342 -9.52 -22.15 -4.69
CA ALA A 342 -10.14 -23.46 -4.44
C ALA A 342 -11.24 -23.42 -3.37
N ASP A 343 -11.39 -22.31 -2.63
CA ASP A 343 -12.40 -22.19 -1.57
C ASP A 343 -13.82 -22.09 -2.19
N SER A 344 -14.83 -22.46 -1.40
CA SER A 344 -16.23 -22.29 -1.78
C SER A 344 -16.69 -20.83 -1.68
N VAL A 345 -17.63 -20.41 -2.54
CA VAL A 345 -18.34 -19.12 -2.38
C VAL A 345 -19.35 -19.17 -1.22
N ALA A 346 -19.94 -20.34 -0.98
CA ALA A 346 -20.84 -20.59 0.14
C ALA A 346 -20.06 -20.72 1.44
N TYR A 347 -20.64 -20.22 2.53
CA TYR A 347 -20.15 -20.44 3.88
C TYR A 347 -20.11 -21.94 4.21
N ALA A 348 -19.01 -22.38 4.83
CA ALA A 348 -18.82 -23.74 5.29
C ALA A 348 -18.39 -23.73 6.77
N PRO A 349 -19.23 -24.16 7.73
CA PRO A 349 -18.96 -24.04 9.16
C PRO A 349 -17.77 -24.88 9.65
N ARG A 350 -17.33 -25.86 8.85
CA ARG A 350 -16.23 -26.79 9.20
C ARG A 350 -14.90 -26.47 8.49
N GLU A 351 -14.87 -25.45 7.65
CA GLU A 351 -13.64 -25.03 6.96
C GLU A 351 -12.83 -24.03 7.80
N VAL A 352 -11.57 -23.83 7.41
CA VAL A 352 -10.67 -22.88 8.06
C VAL A 352 -11.28 -21.48 7.95
N ARG A 353 -11.44 -20.78 9.09
CA ARG A 353 -11.91 -19.39 9.09
C ARG A 353 -10.95 -18.52 8.26
N ARG A 354 -11.48 -17.93 7.19
CA ARG A 354 -10.79 -16.98 6.31
C ARG A 354 -10.89 -15.52 6.77
N ALA A 355 -11.72 -15.27 7.78
CA ALA A 355 -11.91 -13.95 8.38
C ALA A 355 -10.87 -13.68 9.48
N VAL A 356 -10.14 -12.58 9.36
CA VAL A 356 -9.16 -12.09 10.32
C VAL A 356 -9.53 -10.67 10.73
N PRO A 357 -9.80 -10.39 12.02
CA PRO A 357 -10.05 -9.03 12.48
C PRO A 357 -8.76 -8.20 12.46
N LEU A 358 -8.88 -6.93 12.07
CA LEU A 358 -7.83 -5.92 12.16
C LEU A 358 -8.16 -4.98 13.33
N PRO A 359 -7.57 -5.18 14.51
CA PRO A 359 -7.95 -4.44 15.69
C PRO A 359 -7.42 -2.99 15.60
N VAL A 360 -8.27 -2.02 15.98
CA VAL A 360 -7.97 -0.58 15.94
C VAL A 360 -6.91 -0.18 16.98
N ALA A 361 -6.73 -1.01 18.01
CA ALA A 361 -5.70 -0.90 19.02
C ALA A 361 -5.00 -2.26 19.18
N ALA A 362 -3.77 -2.27 19.72
CA ALA A 362 -3.09 -3.52 20.05
C ALA A 362 -3.99 -4.39 20.94
N ALA A 363 -4.15 -5.67 20.59
CA ALA A 363 -4.96 -6.60 21.35
C ALA A 363 -4.51 -6.62 22.83
N PRO A 364 -5.41 -6.31 23.79
CA PRO A 364 -5.04 -6.19 25.20
C PRO A 364 -4.81 -7.54 25.91
N THR A 365 -4.98 -8.68 25.23
CA THR A 365 -5.04 -10.02 25.85
C THR A 365 -4.43 -11.11 24.94
N GLY A 366 -3.94 -12.20 25.54
CA GLY A 366 -3.47 -13.40 24.84
C GLY A 366 -2.01 -13.36 24.36
N ARG A 367 -1.29 -12.27 24.61
CA ARG A 367 0.16 -12.17 24.32
C ARG A 367 0.97 -12.90 25.38
N LEU A 368 2.03 -13.57 24.96
CA LEU A 368 3.01 -14.19 25.84
C LEU A 368 3.74 -13.09 26.63
N HIS A 369 3.52 -13.05 27.95
CA HIS A 369 4.14 -12.12 28.89
C HIS A 369 5.56 -12.58 29.25
N HIS A 370 5.73 -13.83 29.64
CA HIS A 370 7.06 -14.44 29.78
C HIS A 370 7.01 -15.96 29.63
N VAL A 371 8.17 -16.56 29.37
CA VAL A 371 8.39 -18.02 29.42
C VAL A 371 9.37 -18.30 30.54
N GLU A 372 9.05 -19.20 31.45
CA GLU A 372 9.95 -19.63 32.50
C GLU A 372 10.44 -21.06 32.26
N LEU A 373 11.76 -21.21 32.27
CA LEU A 373 12.48 -22.46 32.13
C LEU A 373 13.03 -22.86 33.50
N ARG A 374 12.52 -23.98 34.04
CA ARG A 374 13.05 -24.55 35.28
C ARG A 374 14.28 -25.41 35.01
N VAL A 375 15.37 -25.10 35.69
CA VAL A 375 16.67 -25.73 35.48
C VAL A 375 17.25 -26.28 36.80
N PRO A 376 18.07 -27.35 36.74
CA PRO A 376 18.66 -27.94 37.93
C PRO A 376 19.85 -27.16 38.48
N ASP A 377 20.54 -26.37 37.63
CA ASP A 377 21.68 -25.52 37.97
C ASP A 377 21.53 -24.18 37.27
N LEU A 378 21.47 -23.08 38.03
CA LEU A 378 21.27 -21.75 37.45
C LEU A 378 22.46 -21.29 36.62
N VAL A 379 23.68 -21.57 37.10
CA VAL A 379 24.91 -21.04 36.53
C VAL A 379 25.17 -21.64 35.17
N GLU A 380 24.98 -22.95 35.05
CA GLU A 380 25.06 -23.68 33.78
C GLU A 380 24.00 -23.17 32.80
N ALA A 381 22.74 -23.09 33.22
CA ALA A 381 21.66 -22.64 32.35
C ALA A 381 21.80 -21.16 31.91
N GLU A 382 22.27 -20.27 32.79
CA GLU A 382 22.58 -18.90 32.40
C GLU A 382 23.66 -18.83 31.31
N ALA A 383 24.68 -19.69 31.40
CA ALA A 383 25.73 -19.77 30.40
C ALA A 383 25.20 -20.33 29.08
N GLU A 384 24.34 -21.35 29.10
CA GLU A 384 23.75 -21.98 27.90
C GLU A 384 22.74 -21.09 27.18
N TRP A 385 21.82 -20.47 27.93
CA TRP A 385 20.74 -19.66 27.35
C TRP A 385 21.15 -18.22 27.10
N GLY A 386 22.03 -17.66 27.94
CA GLY A 386 22.37 -16.23 27.90
C GLY A 386 23.02 -15.77 26.60
N TRP A 387 23.95 -16.56 26.03
CA TRP A 387 24.59 -16.21 24.76
C TRP A 387 23.61 -16.30 23.58
N LEU A 388 22.75 -17.33 23.56
CA LEU A 388 21.77 -17.55 22.51
C LEU A 388 20.71 -16.45 22.51
N LEU A 389 20.12 -16.17 23.68
CA LEU A 389 19.12 -15.12 23.85
C LEU A 389 19.70 -13.74 23.49
N GLY A 390 20.95 -13.48 23.85
CA GLY A 390 21.68 -12.27 23.44
C GLY A 390 21.87 -12.14 21.92
N ARG A 391 22.26 -13.24 21.23
CA ARG A 391 22.35 -13.26 19.76
C ARG A 391 21.01 -13.07 19.06
N LEU A 392 19.92 -13.50 19.71
CA LEU A 392 18.55 -13.31 19.26
C LEU A 392 17.97 -11.93 19.68
N GLY A 393 18.79 -11.01 20.19
CA GLY A 393 18.40 -9.64 20.48
C GLY A 393 17.60 -9.45 21.78
N HIS A 394 17.63 -10.42 22.70
CA HIS A 394 17.10 -10.23 24.05
C HIS A 394 18.16 -9.57 24.94
N VAL A 395 17.73 -8.63 25.78
CA VAL A 395 18.62 -7.93 26.73
C VAL A 395 18.41 -8.48 28.14
N PRO A 396 19.46 -8.69 28.95
CA PRO A 396 19.29 -9.04 30.36
C PRO A 396 18.36 -8.06 31.06
N TYR A 397 17.40 -8.56 31.85
CA TYR A 397 16.34 -7.74 32.43
C TYR A 397 16.36 -7.78 33.97
N GLN A 398 16.08 -8.92 34.60
CA GLN A 398 16.06 -9.06 36.06
C GLN A 398 16.94 -10.21 36.53
N ARG A 399 17.42 -10.15 37.78
CA ARG A 399 18.21 -11.19 38.44
C ARG A 399 17.84 -11.27 39.93
N TRP A 400 17.69 -12.49 40.43
CA TRP A 400 17.49 -12.80 41.86
C TRP A 400 18.33 -14.02 42.26
N ALA A 401 18.22 -14.44 43.53
CA ALA A 401 19.07 -15.48 44.09
C ALA A 401 18.93 -16.85 43.40
N GLN A 402 17.76 -17.14 42.84
CA GLN A 402 17.46 -18.41 42.17
C GLN A 402 17.11 -18.25 40.68
N GLY A 403 17.24 -17.06 40.08
CA GLY A 403 16.84 -16.90 38.68
C GLY A 403 17.29 -15.63 37.98
N ARG A 404 17.10 -15.63 36.67
CA ARG A 404 17.49 -14.55 35.75
C ARG A 404 16.55 -14.46 34.56
N SER A 405 16.35 -13.25 34.04
CA SER A 405 15.52 -13.03 32.86
C SER A 405 16.17 -12.19 31.75
N TRP A 406 15.67 -12.37 30.52
CA TRP A 406 16.05 -11.62 29.32
C TRP A 406 14.81 -11.15 28.57
N ARG A 407 14.71 -9.85 28.27
CA ARG A 407 13.54 -9.20 27.67
C ARG A 407 13.75 -8.87 26.20
N ARG A 408 12.69 -8.99 25.40
CA ARG A 408 12.61 -8.48 24.03
C ARG A 408 11.19 -8.00 23.74
N GLY A 409 11.05 -6.70 23.46
CA GLY A 409 9.73 -6.06 23.38
C GLY A 409 9.00 -6.11 24.73
N ASP A 410 7.73 -6.49 24.70
CA ASP A 410 6.85 -6.55 25.87
C ASP A 410 6.95 -7.87 26.66
N GLY A 411 7.73 -8.86 26.17
CA GLY A 411 7.88 -10.17 26.80
C GLY A 411 9.31 -10.53 27.21
N TYR A 412 9.47 -11.50 28.10
CA TYR A 412 10.79 -11.97 28.55
C TYR A 412 10.90 -13.48 28.76
N VAL A 413 12.11 -14.02 28.69
CA VAL A 413 12.43 -15.41 29.05
C VAL A 413 13.08 -15.40 30.42
N VAL A 414 12.61 -16.25 31.33
CA VAL A 414 13.13 -16.48 32.66
C VAL A 414 13.77 -17.85 32.71
N VAL A 415 14.94 -17.94 33.34
CA VAL A 415 15.56 -19.20 33.76
C VAL A 415 15.57 -19.18 35.28
N GLU A 416 14.95 -20.17 35.90
CA GLU A 416 14.85 -20.28 37.35
C GLU A 416 15.34 -21.65 37.82
N GLU A 417 16.23 -21.64 38.80
CA GLU A 417 16.77 -22.83 39.41
C GLU A 417 15.79 -23.43 40.40
N SER A 418 15.53 -24.73 40.21
CA SER A 418 14.65 -25.50 41.07
C SER A 418 15.40 -26.73 41.55
N PRO A 419 15.73 -26.83 42.86
CA PRO A 419 16.50 -27.95 43.38
C PRO A 419 15.68 -29.26 43.29
N GLY A 420 16.14 -30.24 42.52
CA GLY A 420 15.68 -31.65 42.67
C GLY A 420 16.31 -32.32 43.92
N PRO A 421 15.85 -33.49 44.44
CA PRO A 421 15.61 -34.74 43.66
C PRO A 421 14.63 -35.85 44.23
N THR A 422 14.51 -36.98 43.50
CA THR A 422 14.05 -38.36 43.89
C THR A 422 12.59 -38.67 44.28
N THR A 423 11.98 -39.59 43.53
CA THR A 423 10.95 -40.60 43.92
C THR A 423 10.11 -40.32 45.17
N GLY A 424 9.00 -39.60 45.00
CA GLY A 424 7.92 -39.48 45.97
C GLY A 424 6.76 -38.68 45.37
N PRO A 425 5.49 -38.93 45.75
CA PRO A 425 4.35 -38.24 45.15
C PRO A 425 4.29 -36.80 45.67
N HIS A 426 4.72 -35.83 44.86
CA HIS A 426 4.62 -34.40 45.17
C HIS A 426 4.01 -33.58 44.02
N ASP A 427 3.46 -32.44 44.42
CA ASP A 427 2.52 -31.55 43.72
C ASP A 427 3.10 -30.70 42.56
N GLY A 428 4.31 -30.97 42.06
CA GLY A 428 4.96 -30.17 41.00
C GLY A 428 5.45 -31.00 39.81
N PRO A 429 5.47 -30.45 38.58
CA PRO A 429 5.96 -31.16 37.40
C PRO A 429 7.50 -31.34 37.43
N PRO A 430 8.03 -32.39 36.78
CA PRO A 430 9.47 -32.72 36.79
C PRO A 430 10.34 -31.67 36.06
N PRO A 431 11.68 -31.68 36.30
CA PRO A 431 12.62 -30.82 35.59
C PRO A 431 12.52 -31.01 34.07
N GLY A 432 12.41 -29.90 33.32
CA GLY A 432 12.14 -29.89 31.87
C GLY A 432 10.74 -29.42 31.47
N ALA A 433 9.83 -29.20 32.44
CA ALA A 433 8.54 -28.58 32.19
C ALA A 433 8.65 -27.04 32.15
N GLY A 434 8.25 -26.41 31.05
CA GLY A 434 8.16 -24.96 30.92
C GLY A 434 6.85 -24.39 31.47
N ARG A 435 6.89 -23.15 31.98
CA ARG A 435 5.71 -22.37 32.36
C ARG A 435 5.51 -21.25 31.34
N LEU A 436 4.27 -21.03 30.92
CA LEU A 436 3.89 -19.94 30.02
C LEU A 436 3.10 -18.89 30.80
N ALA A 437 3.41 -17.61 30.61
CA ALA A 437 2.63 -16.53 31.17
C ALA A 437 1.98 -15.70 30.05
N PHE A 438 0.72 -15.28 30.24
CA PHE A 438 -0.03 -14.48 29.26
C PHE A 438 -0.63 -13.21 29.88
N HIS A 439 -0.72 -12.16 29.08
CA HIS A 439 -1.51 -10.98 29.41
C HIS A 439 -3.02 -11.25 29.29
N VAL A 440 -3.79 -10.75 30.25
CA VAL A 440 -5.25 -10.73 30.25
C VAL A 440 -5.73 -9.29 30.24
N GLY A 441 -6.82 -9.00 29.50
CA GLY A 441 -7.23 -7.65 29.15
C GLY A 441 -7.67 -6.81 30.34
N ASP A 442 -8.35 -7.45 31.29
CA ASP A 442 -8.76 -6.84 32.56
C ASP A 442 -9.01 -7.91 33.63
N ARG A 443 -9.35 -7.45 34.84
CA ARG A 443 -9.59 -8.33 35.99
C ARG A 443 -10.86 -9.18 35.85
N ALA A 444 -11.89 -8.68 35.15
CA ALA A 444 -13.14 -9.41 34.96
C ALA A 444 -12.96 -10.59 33.99
N GLN A 445 -12.19 -10.39 32.92
CA GLN A 445 -11.79 -11.44 32.01
C GLN A 445 -10.93 -12.49 32.71
N LEU A 446 -10.01 -12.06 33.59
CA LEU A 446 -9.21 -12.98 34.40
C LEU A 446 -10.10 -13.86 35.28
N ASP A 447 -11.05 -13.27 36.01
CA ASP A 447 -11.97 -14.01 36.88
C ASP A 447 -12.84 -15.00 36.08
N ALA A 448 -13.34 -14.61 34.90
CA ALA A 448 -14.10 -15.51 34.03
C ALA A 448 -13.27 -16.73 33.57
N LEU A 449 -12.00 -16.52 33.21
CA LEU A 449 -11.08 -17.62 32.85
C LEU A 449 -10.82 -18.55 34.03
N VAL A 450 -10.66 -18.03 35.25
CA VAL A 450 -10.48 -18.86 36.45
C VAL A 450 -11.70 -19.75 36.70
N VAL A 451 -12.90 -19.20 36.55
CA VAL A 451 -14.16 -19.94 36.77
C VAL A 451 -14.33 -21.06 35.75
N GLN A 452 -13.97 -20.83 34.49
CA GLN A 452 -14.11 -21.81 33.40
C GLN A 452 -12.99 -22.86 33.37
N ALA A 453 -11.83 -22.57 33.97
CA ALA A 453 -10.63 -23.42 33.89
C ALA A 453 -10.87 -24.90 34.29
N PRO A 454 -11.63 -25.22 35.37
CA PRO A 454 -11.90 -26.60 35.77
C PRO A 454 -12.62 -27.42 34.71
N ASP A 455 -13.54 -26.82 33.96
CA ASP A 455 -14.29 -27.47 32.88
C ASP A 455 -13.38 -27.88 31.72
N HIS A 456 -12.19 -27.29 31.65
CA HIS A 456 -11.17 -27.54 30.63
C HIS A 456 -9.94 -28.28 31.17
N GLY A 457 -10.04 -28.92 32.35
CA GLY A 457 -8.97 -29.75 32.91
C GLY A 457 -7.83 -28.96 33.57
N TRP A 458 -8.06 -27.68 33.89
CA TRP A 458 -7.12 -26.80 34.58
C TRP A 458 -7.56 -26.55 36.02
N ARG A 459 -6.62 -26.47 36.95
CA ARG A 459 -6.88 -26.25 38.38
C ARG A 459 -6.09 -25.07 38.90
N LEU A 460 -6.75 -24.25 39.70
CA LEU A 460 -6.12 -23.15 40.42
C LEU A 460 -5.07 -23.70 41.40
N ARG A 461 -3.86 -23.14 41.36
CA ARG A 461 -2.80 -23.44 42.32
C ARG A 461 -2.88 -22.50 43.53
N ALA A 462 -2.54 -23.01 44.71
CA ALA A 462 -2.50 -22.22 45.94
C ALA A 462 -1.52 -21.04 45.78
N PRO A 463 -1.81 -19.88 46.40
CA PRO A 463 -1.05 -18.65 46.20
C PRO A 463 0.30 -18.69 46.93
N ASP A 464 1.27 -19.42 46.38
CA ASP A 464 2.67 -19.28 46.80
C ASP A 464 3.31 -18.09 46.05
N CYS A 465 3.21 -16.94 46.73
CA CYS A 465 4.07 -15.76 46.73
C CYS A 465 4.79 -15.36 45.42
N HIS A 466 4.17 -14.46 44.66
CA HIS A 466 4.76 -13.13 44.42
C HIS A 466 3.65 -12.10 44.61
N VAL A 467 3.41 -11.76 45.88
CA VAL A 467 2.54 -10.65 46.25
C VAL A 467 3.29 -9.37 45.90
N TYR A 468 3.01 -8.77 44.75
CA TYR A 468 3.14 -7.32 44.65
C TYR A 468 2.02 -6.76 45.52
N ALA A 469 2.45 -6.21 46.66
CA ALA A 469 1.60 -5.76 47.75
C ALA A 469 0.47 -4.83 47.30
N GLU A 470 -0.59 -4.87 48.09
CA GLU A 470 -1.80 -4.07 47.98
C GLU A 470 -1.51 -2.61 47.61
N ASN A 471 -2.18 -2.18 46.55
CA ASN A 471 -2.23 -0.84 45.92
C ASN A 471 -1.20 -0.59 44.78
N ALA A 472 -1.75 -0.72 43.55
CA ALA A 472 -1.23 -0.32 42.24
C ALA A 472 -0.35 -1.31 41.42
N GLY A 473 -0.39 -2.62 41.70
CA GLY A 473 0.29 -3.65 40.90
C GLY A 473 -0.64 -4.59 40.10
N PRO A 474 -0.10 -5.30 39.08
CA PRO A 474 -0.85 -6.26 38.26
C PRO A 474 -1.28 -7.49 39.08
N ARG A 475 -2.48 -8.01 38.77
CA ARG A 475 -3.03 -9.23 39.40
C ARG A 475 -2.61 -10.47 38.62
N VAL A 476 -2.14 -11.48 39.35
CA VAL A 476 -1.59 -12.71 38.77
C VAL A 476 -2.34 -13.93 39.28
N VAL A 477 -2.71 -14.85 38.38
CA VAL A 477 -3.32 -16.15 38.71
C VAL A 477 -2.53 -17.28 38.06
N ARG A 478 -2.36 -18.39 38.78
CA ARG A 478 -1.69 -19.59 38.26
C ARG A 478 -2.64 -20.78 38.16
N LEU A 479 -2.61 -21.44 37.01
CA LEU A 479 -3.38 -22.64 36.73
C LEU A 479 -2.43 -23.77 36.32
N ALA A 480 -2.77 -25.00 36.68
CA ALA A 480 -2.06 -26.19 36.23
C ALA A 480 -3.02 -27.20 35.60
N ASN A 481 -2.58 -27.86 34.52
CA ASN A 481 -3.38 -28.90 33.89
C ASN A 481 -3.03 -30.30 34.42
N THR A 482 -3.81 -31.29 33.98
CA THR A 482 -3.64 -32.71 34.35
C THR A 482 -2.31 -33.32 33.91
N ALA A 483 -1.63 -32.71 32.94
CA ALA A 483 -0.31 -33.13 32.47
C ALA A 483 0.85 -32.41 33.21
N GLY A 484 0.54 -31.59 34.21
CA GLY A 484 1.52 -30.87 35.03
C GLY A 484 2.05 -29.58 34.39
N HIS A 485 1.51 -29.13 33.25
CA HIS A 485 1.91 -27.84 32.67
C HIS A 485 1.28 -26.69 33.46
N GLU A 486 2.02 -25.60 33.60
CA GLU A 486 1.58 -24.41 34.32
C GLU A 486 1.40 -23.24 33.38
N VAL A 487 0.31 -22.49 33.60
CA VAL A 487 0.07 -21.20 32.96
C VAL A 487 -0.14 -20.13 34.01
N GLU A 488 0.46 -18.97 33.79
CA GLU A 488 0.27 -17.77 34.59
C GLU A 488 -0.50 -16.73 33.78
N LEU A 489 -1.55 -16.15 34.37
CA LEU A 489 -2.39 -15.14 33.76
C LEU A 489 -2.21 -13.82 34.50
N VAL A 490 -1.79 -12.78 33.78
CA VAL A 490 -1.41 -11.48 34.34
C VAL A 490 -2.36 -10.40 33.83
N ALA A 491 -3.18 -9.83 34.72
CA ALA A 491 -4.05 -8.69 34.45
C ALA A 491 -3.46 -7.40 35.05
N PRO A 492 -3.74 -6.22 34.46
CA PRO A 492 -3.23 -4.93 34.97
C PRO A 492 -3.76 -4.53 36.36
#